data_AF-A0A836E4Q6-F1
#
_entry.id   AF-A0A836E4Q6-F1
#
_cell.length_a   1.000
_cell.length_b   1.000
_cell.length_c   1.000
_cell.angle_alpha   90.00
_cell.angle_beta   90.00
_cell.angle_gamma   90.00
#
_symmetry.space_group_name_H-M   'P 1'
#
loop_
_entity.id
_entity.type
_entity.pdbx_description
1 polymer ?
#
loop_
_entity_poly.entity_id
_entity_poly.type
_entity_poly.pdbx_seq_one_letter_code
_entity_poly.pdbx_strand_id
1 'polypeptide(L)'
;MVKEQLRNYEIETSERNWKKESGEMEKRQEEERIRMENILSGNPLLNYSSQSGRVDMKVRRRWDDDVVFKNCARSEPKKKHDVFINDSLRSEFHRKFMEKYVK
;
A
#
# COMPACT_ATOMS: atom_id res chain seq x y z
N MET A 1 12.85 5.56 -64.80
CA MET A 1 13.90 4.95 -63.97
C MET A 1 13.95 5.55 -62.55
N VAL A 2 14.38 6.81 -62.35
CA VAL A 2 14.55 7.38 -60.98
C VAL A 2 13.25 7.45 -60.16
N LYS A 3 12.13 7.85 -60.78
CA LYS A 3 10.81 7.93 -60.10
C LYS A 3 10.28 6.58 -59.61
N GLU A 4 10.69 5.50 -60.26
CA GLU A 4 10.27 4.13 -59.91
C GLU A 4 11.12 3.57 -58.78
N GLN A 5 12.42 3.87 -58.78
CA GLN A 5 13.32 3.55 -57.68
C GLN A 5 12.89 4.24 -56.37
N LEU A 6 12.48 5.51 -56.43
CA LEU A 6 11.98 6.25 -55.26
C LEU A 6 10.69 5.63 -54.68
N ARG A 7 9.73 5.27 -55.54
CA ARG A 7 8.50 4.59 -55.11
C ARG A 7 8.77 3.24 -54.45
N ASN A 8 9.67 2.43 -55.03
CA ASN A 8 10.01 1.13 -54.46
C ASN A 8 10.67 1.28 -53.08
N TYR A 9 11.51 2.30 -52.89
CA TYR A 9 12.14 2.61 -51.60
C TYR A 9 11.13 3.08 -50.55
N GLU A 10 10.14 3.91 -50.93
CA GLU A 10 9.04 4.35 -50.05
C GLU A 10 8.15 3.18 -49.61
N ILE A 11 7.83 2.26 -50.54
CA ILE A 11 7.05 1.05 -50.22
C ILE A 11 7.83 0.18 -49.24
N GLU A 12 9.10 -0.08 -49.52
CA GLU A 12 9.94 -0.94 -48.68
C GLU A 12 10.16 -0.36 -47.27
N THR A 13 10.33 0.96 -47.16
CA THR A 13 10.45 1.63 -45.85
C THR A 13 9.13 1.63 -45.07
N SER A 14 8.01 1.86 -45.75
CA SER A 14 6.68 1.75 -45.15
C SER A 14 6.41 0.33 -44.63
N GLU A 15 6.67 -0.71 -45.43
CA GLU A 15 6.49 -2.10 -45.03
C GLU A 15 7.37 -2.50 -43.83
N ARG A 16 8.61 -2.02 -43.78
CA ARG A 16 9.49 -2.24 -42.62
C ARG A 16 8.97 -1.57 -41.36
N ASN A 17 8.40 -0.36 -41.47
CA ASN A 17 7.84 0.35 -40.33
C ASN A 17 6.56 -0.34 -39.82
N TRP A 18 5.65 -0.72 -40.71
CA TRP A 18 4.43 -1.47 -40.38
C TRP A 18 4.74 -2.81 -39.70
N LYS A 19 5.74 -3.56 -40.18
CA LYS A 19 6.16 -4.82 -39.55
C LYS A 19 6.74 -4.60 -38.15
N LYS A 20 7.50 -3.51 -37.94
CA LYS A 20 8.04 -3.17 -36.61
C LYS A 20 6.92 -2.78 -35.65
N GLU A 21 6.02 -1.89 -36.04
CA GLU A 21 4.91 -1.44 -35.22
C GLU A 21 3.98 -2.60 -34.83
N SER A 22 3.66 -3.49 -35.78
CA SER A 22 2.85 -4.68 -35.50
C SER A 22 3.55 -5.63 -34.51
N GLY A 23 4.85 -5.84 -34.66
CA GLY A 23 5.63 -6.69 -33.74
C GLY A 23 5.77 -6.09 -32.34
N GLU A 24 5.91 -4.77 -32.23
CA GLU A 24 5.94 -4.06 -30.94
C GLU A 24 4.58 -4.11 -30.23
N MET A 25 3.48 -3.96 -30.97
CA MET A 25 2.12 -4.08 -30.45
C MET A 25 1.81 -5.49 -29.94
N GLU A 26 2.24 -6.52 -30.64
CA GLU A 26 2.07 -7.92 -30.23
C GLU A 26 2.90 -8.24 -28.98
N LYS A 27 4.17 -7.80 -28.96
CA LYS A 27 5.05 -7.97 -27.80
C LYS A 27 4.49 -7.28 -26.56
N ARG A 28 3.94 -6.07 -26.72
CA ARG A 28 3.32 -5.32 -25.61
C ARG A 28 2.10 -6.03 -25.05
N GLN A 29 1.26 -6.61 -25.91
CA GLN A 29 0.10 -7.39 -25.48
C GLN A 29 0.53 -8.64 -24.71
N GLU A 30 1.57 -9.35 -25.17
CA GLU A 30 2.08 -10.53 -24.49
C GLU A 30 2.67 -10.18 -23.11
N GLU A 31 3.44 -9.10 -23.01
CA GLU A 31 3.97 -8.59 -21.74
C GLU A 31 2.84 -8.22 -20.75
N GLU A 32 1.76 -7.60 -21.23
CA GLU A 32 0.59 -7.29 -20.40
C GLU A 32 -0.16 -8.55 -19.95
N ARG A 33 -0.29 -9.56 -20.81
CA ARG A 33 -0.90 -10.86 -20.45
C ARG A 33 -0.11 -11.56 -19.35
N ILE A 34 1.21 -11.67 -19.52
CA ILE A 34 2.10 -12.28 -18.52
C ILE A 34 2.04 -11.50 -17.20
N ARG A 35 1.99 -10.16 -17.26
CA ARG A 35 1.86 -9.32 -16.06
C ARG A 35 0.55 -9.57 -15.33
N MET A 36 -0.57 -9.68 -16.03
CA MET A 36 -1.87 -9.98 -15.42
C MET A 36 -1.90 -11.38 -14.80
N GLU A 37 -1.36 -12.38 -15.49
CA GLU A 37 -1.27 -13.76 -14.99
C GLU A 37 -0.42 -13.85 -13.72
N ASN A 38 0.71 -13.14 -13.67
CA ASN A 38 1.58 -13.08 -12.49
C ASN A 38 0.91 -12.38 -11.29
N ILE A 39 0.15 -11.30 -11.52
CA ILE A 39 -0.61 -10.62 -10.46
C ILE A 39 -1.69 -11.55 -9.89
N LEU A 40 -2.36 -12.31 -10.75
CA LEU A 40 -3.44 -13.20 -10.36
C LEU A 40 -2.93 -14.47 -9.64
N SER A 41 -1.80 -15.02 -10.09
CA SER A 41 -1.20 -16.23 -9.52
C SER A 41 -0.30 -15.97 -8.29
N GLY A 42 0.32 -14.79 -8.19
CA GLY A 42 1.27 -14.46 -7.13
C GLY A 42 0.64 -14.17 -5.76
N ASN A 43 -0.68 -13.91 -5.71
CA ASN A 43 -1.37 -13.62 -4.47
C ASN A 43 -2.34 -14.76 -4.08
N PRO A 44 -1.95 -15.63 -3.13
CA PRO A 44 -2.82 -16.72 -2.69
C PRO A 44 -4.15 -16.23 -2.11
N LEU A 45 -4.28 -14.96 -1.68
CA LEU A 45 -5.54 -14.37 -1.20
C LEU A 45 -6.55 -14.06 -2.32
N LEU A 46 -6.10 -13.87 -3.57
CA LEU A 46 -7.00 -13.53 -4.68
C LEU A 46 -7.79 -14.75 -5.18
N ASN A 47 -7.21 -15.95 -5.11
CA ASN A 47 -7.85 -17.20 -5.53
C ASN A 47 -8.93 -17.73 -4.56
N TYR A 48 -8.98 -17.24 -3.32
CA TYR A 48 -10.06 -17.60 -2.38
C TYR A 48 -11.41 -16.96 -2.72
N SER A 49 -11.43 -15.94 -3.59
CA SER A 49 -12.68 -15.28 -3.98
C SER A 49 -13.54 -16.14 -4.93
N SER A 50 -12.94 -17.10 -5.65
CA SER A 50 -13.62 -17.93 -6.66
C SER A 50 -13.89 -19.37 -6.21
N GLN A 51 -13.23 -19.88 -5.16
CA GLN A 51 -13.52 -21.18 -4.56
C GLN A 51 -14.46 -21.04 -3.34
N SER A 52 -15.75 -21.13 -3.63
CA SER A 52 -16.81 -21.71 -2.79
C SER A 52 -16.50 -21.93 -1.30
N GLY A 53 -17.24 -21.21 -0.45
CA GLY A 53 -17.77 -21.81 0.77
C GLY A 53 -17.81 -20.87 1.96
N ARG A 54 -18.96 -20.22 2.16
CA ARG A 54 -19.55 -19.85 3.47
C ARG A 54 -18.58 -19.85 4.67
N VAL A 55 -17.52 -19.05 4.64
CA VAL A 55 -16.92 -18.59 5.89
C VAL A 55 -17.73 -17.36 6.22
N ASP A 56 -18.51 -17.47 7.28
CA ASP A 56 -19.32 -16.41 7.85
C ASP A 56 -18.42 -15.17 8.02
N MET A 57 -18.38 -14.30 7.00
CA MET A 57 -17.74 -12.96 7.06
C MET A 57 -18.55 -12.02 7.97
N LYS A 58 -19.41 -12.59 8.79
CA LYS A 58 -20.04 -11.95 9.93
C LYS A 58 -18.95 -11.66 10.93
N VAL A 59 -18.42 -10.44 10.82
CA VAL A 59 -17.58 -9.83 11.84
C VAL A 59 -18.33 -9.98 13.17
N ARG A 60 -17.87 -10.92 14.00
CA ARG A 60 -18.45 -11.13 15.32
C ARG A 60 -18.16 -9.88 16.15
N ARG A 61 -19.21 -9.31 16.75
CA ARG A 61 -19.09 -8.17 17.64
C ARG A 61 -18.09 -8.52 18.75
N ARG A 62 -17.08 -7.68 18.91
CA ARG A 62 -16.04 -7.89 19.90
C ARG A 62 -16.56 -7.45 21.28
N TRP A 63 -16.06 -8.06 22.34
CA TRP A 63 -16.48 -7.73 23.71
C TRP A 63 -16.18 -6.27 24.09
N ASP A 64 -15.17 -5.67 23.45
CA ASP A 64 -14.73 -4.27 23.60
C ASP A 64 -15.51 -3.28 22.72
N ASP A 65 -16.50 -3.75 21.95
CA ASP A 65 -17.17 -2.89 20.96
C ASP A 65 -18.24 -1.96 21.57
N ASP A 66 -18.82 -2.33 22.72
CA ASP A 66 -19.79 -1.51 23.49
C ASP A 66 -19.15 -0.55 24.51
N VAL A 67 -17.83 -0.44 24.55
CA VAL A 67 -17.16 0.46 25.48
C VAL A 67 -17.33 1.92 25.01
N VAL A 68 -17.86 2.78 25.88
CA VAL A 68 -18.15 4.20 25.60
C VAL A 68 -16.89 5.06 25.43
N PHE A 69 -15.74 4.61 25.92
CA PHE A 69 -14.45 5.28 25.78
C PHE A 69 -13.47 4.37 25.04
N LYS A 70 -13.05 4.76 23.83
CA LYS A 70 -12.07 4.03 23.03
C LYS A 70 -10.81 4.89 22.84
N ASN A 71 -9.63 4.31 23.09
CA ASN A 71 -8.34 4.90 22.71
C ASN A 71 -8.06 6.33 23.22
N CYS A 72 -8.52 6.69 24.43
CA CYS A 72 -8.37 8.04 24.99
C CYS A 72 -6.92 8.56 25.03
N ALA A 73 -5.94 7.67 25.19
CA ALA A 73 -4.53 8.02 25.27
C ALA A 73 -3.75 7.84 23.95
N ARG A 74 -4.41 7.51 22.82
CA ARG A 74 -3.71 7.15 21.57
C ARG A 74 -2.82 8.27 21.01
N SER A 75 -3.22 9.52 21.22
CA SER A 75 -2.47 10.71 20.77
C SER A 75 -1.84 11.48 21.92
N GLU A 76 -1.81 10.93 23.14
CA GLU A 76 -1.17 11.65 24.25
C GLU A 76 0.34 11.75 24.00
N PRO A 77 0.91 12.96 23.97
CA PRO A 77 2.34 13.13 23.82
C PRO A 77 3.03 12.52 25.05
N LYS A 78 4.06 11.69 24.81
CA LYS A 78 4.90 11.17 25.89
C LYS A 78 5.43 12.35 26.71
N LYS A 79 5.03 12.42 27.98
CA LYS A 79 5.49 13.48 28.89
C LYS A 79 7.02 13.45 28.94
N LYS A 80 7.66 14.54 28.52
CA LYS A 80 9.11 14.70 28.63
C LYS A 80 9.43 14.80 30.13
N HIS A 81 9.98 13.72 30.68
CA HIS A 81 10.23 13.55 32.11
C HIS A 81 11.46 14.35 32.60
N ASP A 82 12.14 15.08 31.71
CA ASP A 82 13.47 15.62 31.96
C ASP A 82 13.51 17.16 31.95
N VAL A 83 12.51 17.78 32.59
CA VAL A 83 12.52 19.22 32.85
C VAL A 83 13.02 19.44 34.26
N PHE A 84 14.23 19.99 34.40
CA PHE A 84 14.74 20.44 35.68
C PHE A 84 14.03 21.72 36.11
N ILE A 85 13.50 21.73 37.33
CA ILE A 85 12.83 22.89 37.94
C ILE A 85 13.59 23.27 39.20
N ASN A 86 14.02 24.52 39.30
CA ASN A 86 14.64 25.07 40.51
C ASN A 86 13.56 25.46 41.55
N ASP A 87 12.76 24.48 41.98
CA ASP A 87 11.72 24.61 43.01
C ASP A 87 11.52 23.23 43.66
N SER A 88 11.66 23.15 44.98
CA SER A 88 11.57 21.89 45.72
C SER A 88 10.18 21.28 45.71
N LEU A 89 9.11 22.09 45.70
CA LEU A 89 7.72 21.63 45.79
C LEU A 89 7.13 21.27 44.42
N ARG A 90 7.57 21.95 43.35
CA ARG A 90 7.07 21.68 41.98
C ARG A 90 7.91 20.66 41.22
N SER A 91 9.02 20.20 41.79
CA SER A 91 9.86 19.18 41.19
C SER A 91 9.08 17.87 40.95
N GLU A 92 9.43 17.15 39.87
CA GLU A 92 8.91 15.80 39.60
C GLU A 92 9.17 14.85 40.77
N PHE A 93 10.31 15.01 41.45
CA PHE A 93 10.65 14.26 42.65
C PHE A 93 9.61 14.46 43.76
N HIS A 94 9.30 15.72 44.09
CA HIS A 94 8.36 16.03 45.17
C HIS A 94 6.95 15.60 44.83
N ARG A 95 6.51 15.76 43.57
CA ARG A 95 5.19 15.26 43.13
C ARG A 95 5.08 13.74 43.31
N LYS A 96 6.09 12.97 42.91
CA LYS A 96 6.14 11.52 43.10
C LYS A 96 6.26 11.11 44.56
N PHE A 97 7.00 11.89 45.36
CA PHE A 97 7.12 11.65 46.80
C PHE A 97 5.75 11.79 47.47
N MET A 98 5.02 12.87 47.19
CA MET A 98 3.68 13.08 47.72
C MET A 98 2.71 11.99 47.25
N GLU A 99 2.68 11.66 45.97
CA GLU A 99 1.83 10.56 45.44
C GLU A 99 2.11 9.21 46.11
N LYS A 100 3.37 8.94 46.49
CA LYS A 100 3.78 7.67 47.11
C LYS A 100 3.47 7.59 48.60
N TYR A 101 3.68 8.68 49.34
CA TYR A 101 3.67 8.69 50.81
C TYR A 101 2.44 9.39 51.41
N VAL A 102 1.68 10.12 50.61
CA VAL A 102 0.44 10.79 50.99
C VAL A 102 -0.68 10.24 50.12
N LYS A 103 -1.68 9.64 50.75
CA LYS A 103 -2.83 9.00 50.08
C LYS A 103 -4.08 9.85 50.24
#